data_AF-W0BEU8-F1
#
_entry.id   AF-W0BEU8-F1
#
_cell.length_a   1.000
_cell.length_b   1.000
_cell.length_c   1.000
_cell.angle_alpha   90.00
_cell.angle_beta   90.00
_cell.angle_gamma   90.00
#
_symmetry.space_group_name_H-M   'P 1'
#
loop_
_entity.id
_entity.type
_entity.pdbx_description
1 polymer ?
#
loop_
_entity_poly.entity_id
_entity_poly.type
_entity_poly.pdbx_seq_one_letter_code
_entity_poly.pdbx_strand_id
1 'polypeptide(L)'
;MTKFSEAQRIVSTAGKPKTSTEVRERFKETLTPSTEPSGILALKKEIDRNVKEIARAVGRHPAPEVSHQLAIIHSKMKEQFLHLPDASIEWLLGGSSEMARGGFQPEAGKSAAQKFKDFLRADPNAIAPQKLLTNIETIATAMGYRAIYADWVEPPFYPETSEQQTMSDVIQSMMQGRLVRSIGEVYTERGNDDVARALQGNPTLYSPEQLVYGEQQAVSTASEVDNEDKYPKKNLDSRTFRKNVDEETRSWVGAALESGIAIRGHTSGTCPLAMAAIDGLCRTGTSPDTWLMDDENFKQLAGALFIPTFVRGDYHSIAETAAGVHHYLNERAINAHDTTRKNEPMKPYRAFSEALSMMTQAATPKKLHEGDALSLREAISQRADEAKQQVQRVMHPPLSTQADEAALLRTQQSTAFRVALAALKEDDDGEDFSEGESFSDSEESLLIR
;
A
#
# COMPACT_ATOMS: atom_id res chain seq x y z
N MET A 1 36.74 -4.02 14.83
CA MET A 1 36.05 -3.78 13.55
C MET A 1 35.04 -4.90 13.37
N THR A 2 33.79 -4.67 13.78
CA THR A 2 32.70 -5.65 13.64
C THR A 2 32.26 -5.70 12.19
N LYS A 3 32.44 -6.86 11.54
CA LYS A 3 31.92 -7.15 10.21
C LYS A 3 30.39 -7.23 10.33
N PHE A 4 29.68 -6.20 9.88
CA PHE A 4 28.24 -6.28 9.67
C PHE A 4 27.99 -7.24 8.50
N SER A 5 27.08 -8.20 8.69
CA SER A 5 26.68 -9.16 7.64
C SER A 5 25.98 -8.44 6.49
N GLU A 6 26.09 -8.96 5.27
CA GLU A 6 25.52 -8.35 4.07
C GLU A 6 23.98 -8.41 4.09
N ALA A 7 23.39 -9.42 4.73
CA ALA A 7 21.96 -9.47 5.04
C ALA A 7 21.49 -8.32 5.96
N GLN A 8 22.34 -7.79 6.84
CA GLN A 8 22.05 -6.57 7.61
C GLN A 8 22.30 -5.30 6.79
N ARG A 9 23.20 -5.36 5.81
CA ARG A 9 23.65 -4.22 4.99
C ARG A 9 22.74 -3.93 3.80
N ILE A 10 22.15 -4.95 3.17
CA ILE A 10 21.09 -4.84 2.16
C ILE A 10 19.88 -4.06 2.72
N VAL A 11 19.77 -4.01 4.05
CA VAL A 11 18.69 -3.34 4.76
C VAL A 11 19.14 -2.04 5.45
N SER A 12 20.33 -1.52 5.11
CA SER A 12 20.90 -0.34 5.78
C SER A 12 21.55 0.71 4.87
N THR A 13 21.35 0.69 3.55
CA THR A 13 21.94 1.70 2.65
C THR A 13 20.89 2.61 2.02
N ALA A 14 20.53 3.67 2.75
CA ALA A 14 19.90 4.86 2.19
C ALA A 14 20.97 5.83 1.67
N GLY A 15 20.92 6.15 0.38
CA GLY A 15 21.78 7.17 -0.23
C GLY A 15 21.49 8.56 0.32
N LYS A 16 22.56 9.35 0.52
CA LYS A 16 22.44 10.79 0.78
C LYS A 16 21.95 11.50 -0.48
N PRO A 17 21.01 12.46 -0.36
CA PRO A 17 20.50 13.12 -1.54
C PRO A 17 21.38 14.27 -2.05
N LYS A 18 21.22 14.60 -3.34
CA LYS A 18 22.19 15.37 -4.14
C LYS A 18 21.62 16.59 -4.88
N THR A 19 20.37 17.04 -4.68
CA THR A 19 19.81 18.08 -5.56
C THR A 19 18.94 19.14 -4.87
N SER A 20 18.91 20.33 -5.48
CA SER A 20 18.21 21.55 -5.02
C SER A 20 16.68 21.46 -5.04
N THR A 21 16.10 20.39 -5.59
CA THR A 21 14.66 20.12 -5.57
C THR A 21 14.16 19.78 -4.15
N GLU A 22 15.00 19.16 -3.31
CA GLU A 22 14.66 18.84 -1.91
C GLU A 22 14.60 20.09 -1.00
N VAL A 23 15.30 21.15 -1.38
CA VAL A 23 15.20 22.45 -0.68
C VAL A 23 13.84 23.11 -0.95
N ARG A 24 13.23 22.85 -2.10
CA ARG A 24 11.87 23.33 -2.44
C ARG A 24 10.76 22.52 -1.77
N GLU A 25 10.94 21.22 -1.58
CA GLU A 25 10.00 20.38 -0.82
C GLU A 25 9.99 20.76 0.68
N ARG A 26 11.15 21.07 1.27
CA ARG A 26 11.22 21.65 2.64
C ARG A 26 10.49 22.99 2.79
N PHE A 27 10.33 23.75 1.72
CA PHE A 27 9.57 25.00 1.76
C PHE A 27 8.05 24.79 1.81
N LYS A 28 7.54 23.64 1.33
CA LYS A 28 6.13 23.25 1.50
C LYS A 28 5.82 22.73 2.92
N GLU A 29 6.78 22.09 3.59
CA GLU A 29 6.64 21.68 5.01
C GLU A 29 6.41 22.88 5.95
N THR A 30 6.77 24.10 5.55
CA THR A 30 6.54 25.34 6.32
C THR A 30 5.11 25.91 6.26
N LEU A 31 4.22 25.38 5.41
CA LEU A 31 2.87 25.93 5.21
C LEU A 31 1.74 25.05 5.72
N THR A 32 2.05 23.94 6.39
CA THR A 32 1.07 23.21 7.21
C THR A 32 1.71 22.95 8.58
N PRO A 33 1.21 23.57 9.67
CA PRO A 33 1.63 23.19 11.00
C PRO A 33 1.26 21.73 11.21
N SER A 34 2.24 20.82 11.15
CA SER A 34 2.07 19.46 11.63
C SER A 34 1.72 19.53 13.11
N THR A 35 0.46 19.27 13.46
CA THR A 35 0.00 19.12 14.84
C THR A 35 0.48 17.79 15.46
N GLU A 36 1.12 16.92 14.69
CA GLU A 36 1.67 15.66 15.19
C GLU A 36 3.03 15.85 15.86
N PRO A 37 3.26 15.27 17.06
CA PRO A 37 4.57 15.26 17.70
C PRO A 37 5.66 14.70 16.78
N SER A 38 6.82 15.35 16.75
CA SER A 38 7.95 14.98 15.88
C SER A 38 8.40 13.52 16.06
N GLY A 39 8.25 12.95 17.26
CA GLY A 39 8.54 11.55 17.56
C GLY A 39 7.57 10.56 16.91
N ILE A 40 6.27 10.87 16.86
CA ILE A 40 5.25 10.02 16.22
C ILE A 40 5.45 10.01 14.70
N LEU A 41 5.72 11.17 14.11
CA LEU A 41 6.00 11.26 12.67
C LEU A 41 7.26 10.47 12.28
N ALA A 42 8.31 10.51 13.10
CA ALA A 42 9.52 9.71 12.89
C ALA A 42 9.23 8.20 12.96
N LEU A 43 8.43 7.76 13.94
CA LEU A 43 8.01 6.35 14.05
C LEU A 43 7.20 5.89 12.84
N LYS A 44 6.25 6.68 12.34
CA LYS A 44 5.46 6.36 11.14
C LYS A 44 6.36 6.19 9.90
N LYS A 45 7.35 7.08 9.71
CA LYS A 45 8.33 6.98 8.61
C LYS A 45 9.20 5.73 8.74
N GLU A 46 9.58 5.35 9.96
CA GLU A 46 10.36 4.14 10.22
C GLU A 46 9.56 2.86 9.93
N ILE A 47 8.28 2.82 10.32
CA ILE A 47 7.36 1.72 10.00
C ILE A 47 7.25 1.53 8.48
N ASP A 48 6.98 2.60 7.73
CA ASP A 48 6.86 2.55 6.25
C ASP A 48 8.16 2.04 5.60
N ARG A 49 9.32 2.52 6.07
CA ARG A 49 10.62 2.03 5.60
C ARG A 49 10.78 0.53 5.84
N ASN A 50 10.52 0.06 7.06
CA ASN A 50 10.66 -1.35 7.44
C ASN A 50 9.75 -2.23 6.58
N VAL A 51 8.51 -1.82 6.37
CA VAL A 51 7.54 -2.52 5.51
C VAL A 51 8.03 -2.62 4.07
N LYS A 52 8.50 -1.51 3.48
CA LYS A 52 9.02 -1.49 2.11
C LYS A 52 10.26 -2.38 1.96
N GLU A 53 11.14 -2.40 2.95
CA GLU A 53 12.33 -3.27 2.97
C GLU A 53 11.96 -4.76 3.04
N ILE A 54 11.02 -5.14 3.92
CA ILE A 54 10.49 -6.51 3.99
C ILE A 54 9.90 -6.92 2.63
N ALA A 55 9.02 -6.10 2.07
CA ALA A 55 8.37 -6.38 0.78
C ALA A 55 9.40 -6.61 -0.34
N ARG A 56 10.45 -5.78 -0.42
CA ARG A 56 11.54 -5.94 -1.39
C ARG A 56 12.27 -7.27 -1.21
N ALA A 57 12.63 -7.62 0.03
CA ALA A 57 13.38 -8.83 0.35
C ALA A 57 12.58 -10.09 -0.02
N VAL A 58 11.30 -10.15 0.36
CA VAL A 58 10.41 -11.27 -0.01
C VAL A 58 10.29 -11.41 -1.53
N GLY A 59 10.13 -10.29 -2.24
CA GLY A 59 10.03 -10.32 -3.71
C GLY A 59 11.29 -10.81 -4.43
N ARG A 60 12.48 -10.68 -3.84
CA ARG A 60 13.75 -11.22 -4.41
C ARG A 60 13.97 -12.68 -4.08
N HIS A 61 13.59 -13.07 -2.87
CA HIS A 61 13.94 -14.35 -2.30
C HIS A 61 12.71 -15.04 -1.71
N PRO A 62 11.69 -15.34 -2.54
CA PRO A 62 10.54 -16.10 -2.10
C PRO A 62 10.96 -17.51 -1.65
N ALA A 63 10.12 -18.13 -0.83
CA ALA A 63 10.29 -19.51 -0.41
C ALA A 63 10.26 -20.48 -1.61
N PRO A 64 11.00 -21.60 -1.58
CA PRO A 64 11.03 -22.56 -2.68
C PRO A 64 9.65 -23.04 -3.16
N GLU A 65 8.72 -23.24 -2.23
CA GLU A 65 7.35 -23.66 -2.51
C GLU A 65 6.59 -22.58 -3.29
N VAL A 66 6.77 -21.31 -2.89
CA VAL A 66 6.21 -20.16 -3.61
C VAL A 66 6.86 -20.02 -5.00
N SER A 67 8.18 -20.14 -5.12
CA SER A 67 8.87 -20.13 -6.42
C SER A 67 8.35 -21.21 -7.36
N HIS A 68 8.16 -22.42 -6.85
CA HIS A 68 7.59 -23.53 -7.60
C HIS A 68 6.17 -23.21 -8.06
N GLN A 69 5.33 -22.67 -7.17
CA GLN A 69 3.97 -22.27 -7.51
C GLN A 69 3.93 -21.18 -8.59
N LEU A 70 4.82 -20.19 -8.53
CA LEU A 70 4.91 -19.14 -9.56
C LEU A 70 5.27 -19.71 -10.93
N ALA A 71 6.14 -20.72 -10.99
CA ALA A 71 6.46 -21.42 -12.24
C ALA A 71 5.26 -22.22 -12.79
N ILE A 72 4.45 -22.83 -11.91
CA ILE A 72 3.19 -23.48 -12.29
C ILE A 72 2.20 -22.45 -12.84
N ILE A 73 1.99 -21.33 -12.15
CA ILE A 73 1.10 -20.25 -12.57
C ILE A 73 1.53 -19.71 -13.94
N HIS A 74 2.83 -19.43 -14.12
CA HIS A 74 3.39 -18.99 -15.40
C HIS A 74 3.12 -20.00 -16.53
N SER A 75 3.36 -21.29 -16.26
CA SER A 75 3.11 -22.36 -17.24
C SER A 75 1.63 -22.45 -17.62
N LYS A 76 0.73 -22.30 -16.65
CA LYS A 76 -0.72 -22.24 -16.92
C LYS A 76 -1.10 -21.00 -17.72
N MET A 77 -0.55 -19.82 -17.41
CA MET A 77 -0.75 -18.62 -18.24
C MET A 77 -0.26 -18.84 -19.68
N LYS A 78 0.88 -19.51 -19.85
CA LYS A 78 1.42 -19.88 -21.16
C LYS A 78 0.47 -20.76 -21.95
N GLU A 79 -0.04 -21.84 -21.36
CA GLU A 79 -0.99 -22.75 -22.00
C GLU A 79 -2.23 -22.00 -22.50
N GLN A 80 -2.76 -21.09 -21.66
CA GLN A 80 -4.03 -20.41 -21.92
C GLN A 80 -3.91 -19.22 -22.87
N PHE A 81 -2.83 -18.44 -22.81
CA PHE A 81 -2.75 -17.15 -23.50
C PHE A 81 -1.74 -17.09 -24.64
N LEU A 82 -0.71 -17.96 -24.68
CA LEU A 82 0.39 -17.80 -25.65
C LEU A 82 -0.09 -17.90 -27.12
N HIS A 83 -1.12 -18.71 -27.36
CA HIS A 83 -1.65 -18.97 -28.69
C HIS A 83 -2.69 -17.93 -29.16
N LEU A 84 -3.12 -17.03 -28.28
CA LEU A 84 -4.13 -16.04 -28.61
C LEU A 84 -3.55 -14.92 -29.51
N PRO A 85 -4.39 -14.30 -30.37
CA PRO A 85 -3.98 -13.15 -31.19
C PRO A 85 -3.46 -11.99 -30.35
N ASP A 86 -2.59 -11.17 -30.94
CA ASP A 86 -2.03 -9.99 -30.25
C ASP A 86 -3.16 -9.03 -29.82
N ALA A 87 -4.20 -8.84 -30.64
CA ALA A 87 -5.36 -8.01 -30.31
C ALA A 87 -6.11 -8.48 -29.05
N SER A 88 -6.25 -9.79 -28.85
CA SER A 88 -6.81 -10.37 -27.63
C SER A 88 -5.99 -10.02 -26.39
N ILE A 89 -4.66 -10.08 -26.52
CA ILE A 89 -3.73 -9.79 -25.43
C ILE A 89 -3.67 -8.29 -25.14
N GLU A 90 -3.63 -7.43 -26.15
CA GLU A 90 -3.69 -5.97 -25.96
C GLU A 90 -4.97 -5.57 -25.21
N TRP A 91 -6.12 -6.16 -25.55
CA TRP A 91 -7.35 -5.92 -24.82
C TRP A 91 -7.26 -6.39 -23.37
N LEU A 92 -6.75 -7.59 -23.09
CA LEU A 92 -6.48 -8.05 -21.73
C LEU A 92 -5.61 -7.02 -20.98
N LEU A 93 -4.46 -6.64 -21.54
CA LEU A 93 -3.48 -5.74 -20.91
C LEU A 93 -4.04 -4.33 -20.66
N GLY A 94 -4.99 -3.86 -21.46
CA GLY A 94 -5.77 -2.65 -21.18
C GLY A 94 -6.53 -2.70 -19.85
N GLY A 95 -6.79 -3.90 -19.31
CA GLY A 95 -7.39 -4.11 -17.99
C GLY A 95 -6.52 -3.59 -16.84
N SER A 96 -5.19 -3.60 -16.98
CA SER A 96 -4.26 -3.19 -15.92
C SER A 96 -3.40 -1.98 -16.29
N SER A 97 -3.59 -1.38 -17.46
CA SER A 97 -2.67 -0.37 -18.03
C SER A 97 -2.52 0.90 -17.20
N GLU A 98 -3.55 1.26 -16.43
CA GLU A 98 -3.55 2.42 -15.52
C GLU A 98 -3.00 2.11 -14.12
N MET A 99 -2.89 0.83 -13.77
CA MET A 99 -2.66 0.39 -12.37
C MET A 99 -1.35 -0.40 -12.18
N ALA A 100 -0.83 -1.01 -13.24
CA ALA A 100 0.37 -1.84 -13.16
C ALA A 100 1.66 -1.01 -13.22
N ARG A 101 2.45 -1.03 -12.13
CA ARG A 101 3.86 -0.62 -12.18
C ARG A 101 4.70 -1.83 -12.59
N GLY A 102 5.32 -1.77 -13.77
CA GLY A 102 6.15 -2.86 -14.31
C GLY A 102 5.40 -3.89 -15.17
N GLY A 103 4.24 -3.52 -15.73
CA GLY A 103 3.50 -4.34 -16.69
C GLY A 103 4.10 -4.35 -18.11
N PHE A 104 3.39 -4.99 -19.04
CA PHE A 104 3.80 -5.08 -20.44
C PHE A 104 3.51 -3.77 -21.18
N GLN A 105 4.53 -2.92 -21.34
CA GLN A 105 4.43 -1.67 -22.10
C GLN A 105 5.17 -1.76 -23.43
N PRO A 106 4.67 -1.17 -24.53
CA PRO A 106 5.36 -1.17 -25.81
C PRO A 106 6.76 -0.56 -25.70
N GLU A 107 7.73 -1.17 -26.40
CA GLU A 107 9.10 -0.66 -26.52
C GLU A 107 9.50 -0.59 -28.00
N ALA A 108 10.60 0.08 -28.32
CA ALA A 108 11.02 0.25 -29.72
C ALA A 108 11.11 -1.11 -30.43
N GLY A 109 10.20 -1.34 -31.39
CA GLY A 109 10.15 -2.57 -32.18
C GLY A 109 9.33 -3.73 -31.58
N LYS A 110 8.71 -3.58 -30.40
CA LYS A 110 7.81 -4.60 -29.83
C LYS A 110 6.53 -4.02 -29.22
N SER A 111 5.39 -4.62 -29.56
CA SER A 111 4.11 -4.32 -28.89
C SER A 111 4.07 -4.88 -27.46
N ALA A 112 3.11 -4.43 -26.66
CA ALA A 112 2.90 -4.97 -25.31
C ALA A 112 2.53 -6.46 -25.36
N ALA A 113 1.69 -6.86 -26.33
CA ALA A 113 1.35 -8.25 -26.57
C ALA A 113 2.57 -9.11 -26.93
N GLN A 114 3.53 -8.58 -27.69
CA GLN A 114 4.76 -9.29 -28.02
C GLN A 114 5.64 -9.50 -26.78
N LYS A 115 5.79 -8.48 -25.92
CA LYS A 115 6.50 -8.62 -24.64
C LYS A 115 5.82 -9.61 -23.69
N PHE A 116 4.49 -9.62 -23.67
CA PHE A 116 3.70 -10.61 -22.95
C PHE A 116 4.00 -12.03 -23.44
N LYS A 117 3.99 -12.24 -24.76
CA LYS A 117 4.34 -13.55 -25.34
C LYS A 117 5.79 -13.95 -25.07
N ASP A 118 6.72 -13.01 -25.12
CA ASP A 118 8.13 -13.27 -24.80
C ASP A 118 8.31 -13.69 -23.35
N PHE A 119 7.59 -13.05 -22.42
CA PHE A 119 7.53 -13.46 -21.02
C PHE A 119 6.99 -14.88 -20.86
N LEU A 120 5.91 -15.25 -21.54
CA LEU A 120 5.34 -16.60 -21.48
C LEU A 120 6.21 -17.66 -22.18
N ARG A 121 7.05 -17.26 -23.14
CA ARG A 121 8.00 -18.17 -23.80
C ARG A 121 9.24 -18.45 -22.95
N ALA A 122 9.67 -17.48 -22.15
CA ALA A 122 10.83 -17.64 -21.27
C ALA A 122 10.63 -18.77 -20.25
N ASP A 123 11.72 -19.42 -19.86
CA ASP A 123 11.72 -20.36 -18.73
C ASP A 123 11.47 -19.56 -17.44
N PRO A 124 10.41 -19.86 -16.66
CA PRO A 124 10.12 -19.13 -15.43
C PRO A 124 11.26 -19.18 -14.42
N ASN A 125 12.09 -20.22 -14.43
CA ASN A 125 13.24 -20.34 -13.51
C ASN A 125 14.43 -19.44 -13.91
N ALA A 126 14.46 -18.97 -15.15
CA ALA A 126 15.47 -18.04 -15.65
C ALA A 126 15.02 -16.57 -15.50
N ILE A 127 13.75 -16.31 -15.17
CA ILE A 127 13.22 -14.96 -14.94
C ILE A 127 13.52 -14.56 -13.50
N ALA A 128 14.03 -13.35 -13.29
CA ALA A 128 14.22 -12.81 -11.95
C ALA A 128 12.90 -12.85 -11.15
N PRO A 129 12.87 -13.35 -9.90
CA PRO A 129 11.63 -13.54 -9.14
C PRO A 129 10.74 -12.30 -9.07
N GLN A 130 11.33 -11.12 -8.89
CA GLN A 130 10.58 -9.86 -8.86
C GLN A 130 9.82 -9.58 -10.15
N LYS A 131 10.46 -9.83 -11.31
CA LYS A 131 9.83 -9.64 -12.63
C LYS A 131 8.74 -10.68 -12.87
N LEU A 132 8.98 -11.93 -12.45
CA LEU A 132 7.99 -12.99 -12.50
C LEU A 132 6.73 -12.63 -11.70
N LEU A 133 6.90 -12.19 -10.44
CA LEU A 133 5.82 -11.75 -9.56
C LEU A 133 5.04 -10.58 -10.16
N THR A 134 5.71 -9.51 -10.57
CA THR A 134 5.07 -8.31 -11.12
C THR A 134 4.27 -8.62 -12.40
N ASN A 135 4.83 -9.43 -13.30
CA ASN A 135 4.13 -9.79 -14.53
C ASN A 135 2.93 -10.70 -14.26
N ILE A 136 3.06 -11.69 -13.37
CA ILE A 136 1.93 -12.55 -12.97
C ILE A 136 0.82 -11.70 -12.36
N GLU A 137 1.16 -10.80 -11.43
CA GLU A 137 0.17 -9.91 -10.81
C GLU A 137 -0.50 -9.00 -11.84
N THR A 138 0.27 -8.39 -12.76
CA THR A 138 -0.29 -7.54 -13.84
C THR A 138 -1.35 -8.30 -14.62
N ILE A 139 -1.07 -9.55 -15.01
CA ILE A 139 -2.00 -10.39 -15.76
C ILE A 139 -3.23 -10.75 -14.92
N ALA A 140 -3.04 -11.14 -13.66
CA ALA A 140 -4.12 -11.49 -12.75
C ALA A 140 -5.06 -10.30 -12.48
N THR A 141 -4.50 -9.10 -12.26
CA THR A 141 -5.24 -7.86 -12.10
C THR A 141 -6.02 -7.51 -13.36
N ALA A 142 -5.40 -7.62 -14.54
CA ALA A 142 -6.06 -7.42 -15.82
C ALA A 142 -7.24 -8.37 -16.02
N MET A 143 -7.05 -9.67 -15.76
CA MET A 143 -8.12 -10.67 -15.82
C MET A 143 -9.26 -10.33 -14.85
N GLY A 144 -8.92 -10.00 -13.60
CA GLY A 144 -9.89 -9.67 -12.56
C GLY A 144 -10.78 -8.49 -12.93
N TYR A 145 -10.21 -7.43 -13.48
CA TYR A 145 -11.00 -6.27 -13.94
C TYR A 145 -11.80 -6.55 -15.22
N ARG A 146 -11.22 -7.27 -16.19
CA ARG A 146 -11.94 -7.66 -17.40
C ARG A 146 -13.11 -8.59 -17.11
N ALA A 147 -12.99 -9.44 -16.08
CA ALA A 147 -14.07 -10.34 -15.66
C ALA A 147 -15.33 -9.61 -15.19
N ILE A 148 -15.18 -8.41 -14.63
CA ILE A 148 -16.30 -7.58 -14.15
C ILE A 148 -16.63 -6.42 -15.09
N TYR A 149 -15.99 -6.36 -16.27
CA TYR A 149 -16.10 -5.25 -17.23
C TYR A 149 -15.93 -3.87 -16.57
N ALA A 150 -14.93 -3.75 -15.69
CA ALA A 150 -14.65 -2.53 -14.93
C ALA A 150 -14.61 -1.29 -15.84
N ASP A 151 -15.39 -0.27 -15.53
CA ASP A 151 -15.50 0.97 -16.33
C ASP A 151 -14.35 1.96 -16.10
N TRP A 152 -13.41 1.61 -15.22
CA TRP A 152 -12.21 2.39 -14.91
C TRP A 152 -10.93 1.88 -15.59
N VAL A 153 -11.00 0.82 -16.40
CA VAL A 153 -9.84 0.31 -17.17
C VAL A 153 -9.78 0.94 -18.57
N GLU A 154 -8.81 0.57 -19.41
CA GLU A 154 -8.72 1.09 -20.78
C GLU A 154 -9.88 0.55 -21.65
N PRO A 155 -10.70 1.43 -22.28
CA PRO A 155 -11.74 1.01 -23.21
C PRO A 155 -11.19 0.21 -24.41
N PRO A 156 -11.99 -0.65 -25.05
CA PRO A 156 -13.40 -0.90 -24.75
C PRO A 156 -13.57 -1.80 -23.50
N PHE A 157 -14.55 -1.48 -22.65
CA PHE A 157 -14.80 -2.22 -21.41
C PHE A 157 -15.36 -3.62 -21.68
N TYR A 158 -16.31 -3.68 -22.61
CA TYR A 158 -16.87 -4.89 -23.19
C TYR A 158 -16.10 -5.26 -24.47
N PRO A 159 -16.03 -6.55 -24.85
CA PRO A 159 -15.43 -6.94 -26.12
C PRO A 159 -16.25 -6.42 -27.31
N GLU A 160 -15.57 -5.80 -28.29
CA GLU A 160 -16.16 -5.28 -29.53
C GLU A 160 -15.75 -6.08 -30.77
N THR A 161 -14.65 -6.84 -30.70
CA THR A 161 -14.18 -7.72 -31.78
C THR A 161 -14.24 -9.20 -31.41
N SER A 162 -14.19 -10.09 -32.39
CA SER A 162 -14.14 -11.55 -32.18
C SER A 162 -12.95 -12.00 -31.33
N GLU A 163 -11.80 -11.36 -31.50
CA GLU A 163 -10.56 -11.65 -30.77
C GLU A 163 -10.69 -11.20 -29.31
N GLN A 164 -11.32 -10.05 -29.08
CA GLN A 164 -11.62 -9.58 -27.72
C GLN A 164 -12.65 -10.49 -27.05
N GLN A 165 -13.68 -10.92 -27.79
CA GLN A 165 -14.68 -11.86 -27.29
C GLN A 165 -14.03 -13.19 -26.90
N THR A 166 -13.10 -13.72 -27.72
CA THR A 166 -12.36 -14.94 -27.41
C THR A 166 -11.59 -14.82 -26.09
N MET A 167 -10.90 -13.69 -25.86
CA MET A 167 -10.23 -13.43 -24.57
C MET A 167 -11.23 -13.32 -23.42
N SER A 168 -12.34 -12.61 -23.63
CA SER A 168 -13.40 -12.47 -22.64
C SER A 168 -13.96 -13.84 -22.24
N ASP A 169 -14.26 -14.72 -23.19
CA ASP A 169 -14.79 -16.06 -22.95
C ASP A 169 -13.82 -16.92 -22.12
N VAL A 170 -12.51 -16.84 -22.43
CA VAL A 170 -11.46 -17.52 -21.66
C VAL A 170 -11.44 -17.01 -20.21
N ILE A 171 -11.45 -15.69 -20.01
CA ILE A 171 -11.46 -15.08 -18.67
C ILE A 171 -12.74 -15.47 -17.91
N GLN A 172 -13.90 -15.32 -18.53
CA GLN A 172 -15.19 -15.64 -17.90
C GLN A 172 -15.27 -17.12 -17.50
N SER A 173 -14.78 -18.03 -18.36
CA SER A 173 -14.68 -19.46 -18.04
C SER A 173 -13.77 -19.73 -16.84
N MET A 174 -12.61 -19.07 -16.76
CA MET A 174 -11.71 -19.20 -15.61
C MET A 174 -12.32 -18.64 -14.32
N MET A 175 -13.06 -17.54 -14.42
CA MET A 175 -13.58 -16.80 -13.27
C MET A 175 -14.92 -17.35 -12.76
N GLN A 176 -15.60 -18.18 -13.56
CA GLN A 176 -16.89 -18.77 -13.22
C GLN A 176 -16.86 -19.47 -11.86
N GLY A 177 -17.77 -19.08 -10.97
CA GLY A 177 -17.89 -19.63 -9.61
C GLY A 177 -16.78 -19.24 -8.62
N ARG A 178 -15.83 -18.38 -9.02
CA ARG A 178 -14.67 -17.98 -8.21
C ARG A 178 -14.63 -16.49 -7.91
N LEU A 179 -15.36 -15.70 -8.67
CA LEU A 179 -15.65 -14.32 -8.30
C LEU A 179 -16.36 -14.30 -6.94
N VAL A 180 -15.82 -13.50 -6.05
CA VAL A 180 -16.37 -13.25 -4.72
C VAL A 180 -17.18 -11.97 -4.74
N ARG A 181 -18.05 -11.79 -3.74
CA ARG A 181 -18.78 -10.53 -3.54
C ARG A 181 -17.80 -9.36 -3.41
N SER A 182 -18.26 -8.16 -3.75
CA SER A 182 -17.40 -6.97 -3.68
C SER A 182 -16.94 -6.74 -2.24
N ILE A 183 -15.68 -6.37 -2.05
CA ILE A 183 -15.17 -6.00 -0.72
C ILE A 183 -15.96 -4.83 -0.10
N GLY A 184 -16.59 -3.99 -0.93
CA GLY A 184 -17.47 -2.92 -0.48
C GLY A 184 -18.76 -3.41 0.20
N GLU A 185 -19.15 -4.68 0.05
CA GLU A 185 -20.29 -5.24 0.79
C GLU A 185 -19.93 -5.52 2.26
N VAL A 186 -18.65 -5.76 2.54
CA VAL A 186 -18.15 -5.97 3.91
C VAL A 186 -17.69 -4.63 4.49
N TYR A 187 -16.91 -3.88 3.72
CA TYR A 187 -16.47 -2.53 4.06
C TYR A 187 -17.43 -1.50 3.46
N THR A 188 -18.64 -1.41 4.01
CA THR A 188 -19.76 -0.61 3.47
C THR A 188 -19.41 0.87 3.27
N GLU A 189 -18.58 1.43 4.15
CA GLU A 189 -18.16 2.83 4.09
C GLU A 189 -17.01 3.10 3.11
N ARG A 190 -16.42 2.06 2.48
CA ARG A 190 -15.26 2.19 1.58
C ARG A 190 -15.46 3.23 0.47
N GLY A 191 -16.66 3.28 -0.11
CA GLY A 191 -16.99 4.24 -1.16
C GLY A 191 -17.25 5.64 -0.63
N ASN A 192 -17.95 5.75 0.50
CA ASN A 192 -18.33 7.01 1.13
C ASN A 192 -17.16 7.69 1.85
N ASP A 193 -16.17 6.90 2.26
CA ASP A 193 -15.01 7.40 2.97
C ASP A 193 -14.08 8.20 2.07
N ASP A 194 -14.06 7.95 0.75
CA ASP A 194 -13.35 8.80 -0.21
C ASP A 194 -14.20 10.03 -0.55
N VAL A 195 -13.76 11.17 -0.03
CA VAL A 195 -14.48 12.44 -0.11
C VAL A 195 -13.87 13.39 -1.14
N ALA A 196 -12.88 12.94 -1.95
CA ALA A 196 -12.19 13.81 -2.90
C ALA A 196 -13.16 14.50 -3.87
N ARG A 197 -14.14 13.77 -4.41
CA ARG A 197 -15.16 14.32 -5.33
C ARG A 197 -16.15 15.25 -4.61
N ALA A 198 -16.51 14.95 -3.36
CA ALA A 198 -17.39 15.80 -2.56
C ALA A 198 -16.73 17.16 -2.25
N LEU A 199 -15.43 17.15 -1.94
CA LEU A 199 -14.65 18.36 -1.69
C LEU A 199 -14.46 19.24 -2.93
N GLN A 200 -14.49 18.68 -4.14
CA GLN A 200 -14.48 19.49 -5.38
C GLN A 200 -15.73 20.36 -5.51
N GLY A 201 -16.89 19.84 -5.09
CA GLY A 201 -18.16 20.58 -5.10
C GLY A 201 -18.37 21.47 -3.87
N ASN A 202 -17.76 21.12 -2.73
CA ASN A 202 -17.84 21.88 -1.48
C ASN A 202 -16.53 21.74 -0.66
N PRO A 203 -15.52 22.60 -0.88
CA PRO A 203 -14.22 22.48 -0.22
C PRO A 203 -14.24 22.61 1.30
N THR A 204 -15.28 23.21 1.87
CA THR A 204 -15.42 23.41 3.33
C THR A 204 -16.35 22.38 3.98
N LEU A 205 -16.71 21.31 3.27
CA LEU A 205 -17.61 20.26 3.78
C LEU A 205 -17.05 19.55 5.02
N TYR A 206 -15.73 19.44 5.13
CA TYR A 206 -15.02 18.85 6.27
C TYR A 206 -13.93 19.81 6.74
N SER A 207 -13.71 19.88 8.05
CA SER A 207 -12.55 20.59 8.57
C SER A 207 -11.26 19.78 8.34
N PRO A 208 -10.09 20.42 8.23
CA PRO A 208 -8.83 19.73 7.93
C PRO A 208 -8.51 18.57 8.89
N GLU A 209 -8.84 18.69 10.17
CA GLU A 209 -8.64 17.67 11.20
C GLU A 209 -9.58 16.45 11.07
N GLN A 210 -10.66 16.57 10.29
CA GLN A 210 -11.56 15.47 9.94
C GLN A 210 -11.10 14.71 8.70
N LEU A 211 -10.04 15.18 8.03
CA LEU A 211 -9.54 14.59 6.78
C LEU A 211 -8.27 13.77 7.01
N VAL A 212 -8.14 12.71 6.23
CA VAL A 212 -6.94 11.86 6.14
C VAL A 212 -6.48 11.88 4.69
N TYR A 213 -5.22 12.27 4.48
CA TYR A 213 -4.63 12.31 3.14
C TYR A 213 -3.89 11.01 2.85
N GLY A 214 -4.37 10.27 1.84
CA GLY A 214 -3.65 9.14 1.28
C GLY A 214 -2.58 9.65 0.33
N GLU A 215 -1.48 10.16 0.87
CA GLU A 215 -0.37 10.64 0.04
C GLU A 215 0.22 9.47 -0.76
N GLN A 216 0.15 9.59 -2.08
CA GLN A 216 0.83 8.69 -3.00
C GLN A 216 2.14 9.33 -3.41
N GLN A 217 3.23 8.60 -3.26
CA GLN A 217 4.53 9.03 -3.73
C GLN A 217 4.62 8.77 -5.24
N ALA A 218 5.21 9.72 -5.98
CA ALA A 218 5.64 9.48 -7.35
C ALA A 218 6.81 8.49 -7.32
N VAL A 219 6.52 7.19 -7.16
CA VAL A 219 7.57 6.20 -6.88
C VAL A 219 8.39 5.91 -8.14
N SER A 220 9.63 6.40 -8.11
CA SER A 220 10.80 6.06 -8.94
C SER A 220 11.60 4.86 -8.42
N THR A 221 11.07 4.12 -7.46
CA THR A 221 11.83 3.07 -6.73
C THR A 221 11.09 1.73 -6.65
N ALA A 222 10.27 1.41 -7.64
CA ALA A 222 9.49 0.18 -7.68
C ALA A 222 10.23 -1.02 -8.31
N SER A 223 11.37 -0.79 -8.96
CA SER A 223 12.18 -1.88 -9.51
C SER A 223 13.67 -1.62 -9.35
N GLU A 224 14.36 -2.58 -8.74
CA GLU A 224 15.80 -2.78 -8.95
C GLU A 224 16.04 -3.60 -10.23
N VAL A 225 15.29 -3.28 -11.30
CA VAL A 225 15.66 -3.69 -12.65
C VAL A 225 16.42 -2.50 -13.22
N ASP A 226 17.63 -2.74 -13.72
CA ASP A 226 18.49 -1.69 -14.31
C ASP A 226 17.80 -0.87 -15.41
N ASN A 227 16.69 -1.41 -15.95
CA ASN A 227 15.74 -0.69 -16.78
C ASN A 227 14.31 -1.05 -16.33
N GLU A 228 13.67 -0.18 -15.54
CA GLU A 228 12.21 -0.24 -15.36
C GLU A 228 11.53 -0.20 -16.74
N ASP A 229 10.56 -1.09 -16.97
CA ASP A 229 9.63 -1.02 -18.10
C ASP A 229 8.65 0.17 -17.91
N LYS A 230 9.20 1.39 -17.77
CA LYS A 230 8.55 2.70 -17.60
C LYS A 230 7.51 2.83 -16.45
N TYR A 231 7.32 4.08 -16.05
CA TYR A 231 6.29 4.51 -15.11
C TYR A 231 4.88 4.28 -15.67
N PRO A 232 3.84 4.18 -14.80
CA PRO A 232 2.45 4.23 -15.22
C PRO A 232 2.16 5.39 -16.18
N LYS A 233 1.22 5.20 -17.12
CA LYS A 233 0.80 6.24 -18.07
C LYS A 233 0.26 7.49 -17.36
N LYS A 234 -0.33 7.32 -16.17
CA LYS A 234 -0.86 8.38 -15.32
C LYS A 234 -0.29 8.26 -13.91
N ASN A 235 -0.04 9.40 -13.28
CA ASN A 235 0.15 9.40 -11.84
C ASN A 235 -1.15 8.91 -11.18
N LEU A 236 -1.00 8.13 -10.12
CA LEU A 236 -2.14 7.81 -9.29
C LEU A 236 -2.64 9.11 -8.63
N ASP A 237 -3.96 9.29 -8.57
CA ASP A 237 -4.57 10.47 -7.96
C ASP A 237 -4.42 10.41 -6.43
N SER A 238 -3.95 11.50 -5.83
CA SER A 238 -4.01 11.68 -4.38
C SER A 238 -5.46 11.56 -3.91
N ARG A 239 -5.70 10.73 -2.89
CA ARG A 239 -7.04 10.49 -2.33
C ARG A 239 -7.18 11.16 -0.97
N THR A 240 -8.38 11.66 -0.71
CA THR A 240 -8.73 12.32 0.53
C THR A 240 -9.88 11.57 1.17
N PHE A 241 -9.70 11.18 2.44
CA PHE A 241 -10.67 10.39 3.16
C PHE A 241 -11.21 11.13 4.37
N ARG A 242 -12.45 10.81 4.78
CA ARG A 242 -12.96 11.23 6.10
C ARG A 242 -12.41 10.33 7.21
N LYS A 243 -12.04 10.94 8.33
CA LYS A 243 -11.54 10.24 9.53
C LYS A 243 -12.65 9.50 10.28
N ASN A 244 -13.87 10.02 10.22
CA ASN A 244 -15.05 9.40 10.84
C ASN A 244 -16.17 9.19 9.82
N VAL A 245 -16.97 8.15 10.04
CA VAL A 245 -18.20 7.89 9.30
C VAL A 245 -19.31 8.85 9.75
N ASP A 246 -19.41 9.07 11.06
CA ASP A 246 -20.33 9.98 11.75
C ASP A 246 -19.63 10.61 12.98
N GLU A 247 -20.35 11.26 13.89
CA GLU A 247 -19.72 11.92 15.05
C GLU A 247 -19.06 10.93 16.03
N GLU A 248 -19.52 9.69 16.09
CA GLU A 248 -19.14 8.69 17.11
C GLU A 248 -18.31 7.53 16.52
N THR A 249 -18.43 7.28 15.22
CA THR A 249 -17.92 6.10 14.55
C THR A 249 -16.69 6.42 13.71
N ARG A 250 -15.54 5.89 14.12
CA ARG A 250 -14.28 6.02 13.38
C ARG A 250 -14.34 5.23 12.07
N SER A 251 -13.87 5.83 10.97
CA SER A 251 -13.74 5.12 9.69
C SER A 251 -12.56 4.13 9.75
N TRP A 252 -12.53 3.15 8.84
CA TRP A 252 -11.40 2.22 8.78
C TRP A 252 -10.07 2.96 8.53
N VAL A 253 -10.10 3.96 7.65
CA VAL A 253 -8.96 4.85 7.35
C VAL A 253 -8.57 5.68 8.57
N GLY A 254 -9.54 6.23 9.29
CA GLY A 254 -9.28 6.96 10.53
C GLY A 254 -8.62 6.10 11.61
N ALA A 255 -9.09 4.86 11.77
CA ALA A 255 -8.50 3.90 12.73
C ALA A 255 -7.08 3.48 12.32
N ALA A 256 -6.79 3.40 11.03
CA ALA A 256 -5.45 3.11 10.53
C ALA A 256 -4.49 4.28 10.79
N LEU A 257 -4.93 5.53 10.53
CA LEU A 257 -4.15 6.73 10.82
C LEU A 257 -3.76 6.81 12.30
N GLU A 258 -4.72 6.56 13.21
CA GLU A 258 -4.49 6.54 14.67
C GLU A 258 -3.51 5.45 15.10
N SER A 259 -3.41 4.38 14.31
CA SER A 259 -2.44 3.29 14.52
C SER A 259 -1.09 3.56 13.86
N GLY A 260 -0.90 4.70 13.18
CA GLY A 260 0.31 4.97 12.40
C GLY A 260 0.51 4.01 11.22
N ILE A 261 -0.55 3.37 10.75
CA ILE A 261 -0.53 2.49 9.60
C ILE A 261 -0.79 3.34 8.35
N ALA A 262 0.11 3.24 7.37
CA ALA A 262 -0.01 3.97 6.13
C ALA A 262 -1.28 3.58 5.35
N ILE A 263 -1.90 4.58 4.76
CA ILE A 263 -3.08 4.47 3.89
C ILE A 263 -2.72 5.06 2.53
N ARG A 264 -3.14 4.37 1.46
CA ARG A 264 -2.98 4.81 0.05
C ARG A 264 -4.32 4.84 -0.67
N GLY A 265 -5.18 3.89 -0.32
CA GLY A 265 -6.57 3.83 -0.68
C GLY A 265 -7.44 3.72 0.57
N HIS A 266 -8.26 2.67 0.64
CA HIS A 266 -9.09 2.37 1.80
C HIS A 266 -8.94 0.89 2.16
N THR A 267 -9.37 0.02 1.25
CA THR A 267 -9.12 -1.42 1.24
C THR A 267 -9.03 -1.88 -0.22
N SER A 268 -8.25 -2.93 -0.48
CA SER A 268 -8.02 -3.37 -1.86
C SER A 268 -9.20 -4.17 -2.41
N GLY A 269 -9.94 -3.59 -3.35
CA GLY A 269 -10.92 -4.33 -4.16
C GLY A 269 -10.27 -5.13 -5.29
N THR A 270 -9.04 -4.77 -5.67
CA THR A 270 -8.26 -5.40 -6.71
C THR A 270 -7.68 -6.74 -6.27
N CYS A 271 -7.21 -6.83 -5.02
CA CYS A 271 -6.60 -8.05 -4.49
C CYS A 271 -7.55 -9.27 -4.57
N PRO A 272 -8.82 -9.20 -4.13
CA PRO A 272 -9.77 -10.31 -4.30
C PRO A 272 -10.00 -10.73 -5.76
N LEU A 273 -10.04 -9.77 -6.69
CA LEU A 273 -10.23 -10.05 -8.11
C LEU A 273 -9.01 -10.77 -8.71
N ALA A 274 -7.81 -10.30 -8.40
CA ALA A 274 -6.56 -10.92 -8.86
C ALA A 274 -6.37 -12.31 -8.24
N MET A 275 -6.75 -12.50 -6.98
CA MET A 275 -6.75 -13.82 -6.34
C MET A 275 -7.74 -14.78 -7.00
N ALA A 276 -8.96 -14.32 -7.31
CA ALA A 276 -9.95 -15.12 -8.05
C ALA A 276 -9.42 -15.54 -9.43
N ALA A 277 -8.68 -14.67 -10.12
CA ALA A 277 -8.04 -14.99 -11.39
C ALA A 277 -6.96 -16.07 -11.25
N ILE A 278 -6.08 -15.97 -10.25
CA ILE A 278 -5.06 -16.99 -9.99
C ILE A 278 -5.68 -18.32 -9.57
N ASP A 279 -6.69 -18.31 -8.70
CA ASP A 279 -7.42 -19.52 -8.29
C ASP A 279 -8.13 -20.18 -9.48
N GLY A 280 -8.76 -19.36 -10.34
CA GLY A 280 -9.38 -19.81 -11.59
C GLY A 280 -8.43 -20.45 -12.56
N LEU A 281 -7.31 -19.79 -12.83
CA LEU A 281 -6.25 -20.32 -13.67
C LEU A 281 -5.70 -21.64 -13.13
N CYS A 282 -5.44 -21.73 -11.82
CA CYS A 282 -4.87 -22.95 -11.22
C CYS A 282 -5.85 -24.13 -11.26
N ARG A 283 -7.15 -23.87 -11.06
CA ARG A 283 -8.21 -24.89 -11.06
C ARG A 283 -8.73 -25.27 -12.44
N THR A 284 -8.26 -24.63 -13.51
CA THR A 284 -8.69 -24.92 -14.88
C THR A 284 -7.58 -25.62 -15.67
N GLY A 285 -7.96 -26.15 -16.84
CA GLY A 285 -7.08 -26.89 -17.73
C GLY A 285 -7.07 -28.40 -17.49
N THR A 286 -6.17 -29.08 -18.19
CA THR A 286 -6.04 -30.55 -18.19
C THR A 286 -5.41 -31.10 -16.92
N SER A 287 -4.63 -30.28 -16.21
CA SER A 287 -3.96 -30.63 -14.95
C SER A 287 -4.26 -29.56 -13.89
N PRO A 288 -5.40 -29.63 -13.19
CA PRO A 288 -5.72 -28.70 -12.11
C PRO A 288 -4.68 -28.76 -10.99
N ASP A 289 -4.22 -27.60 -10.54
CA ASP A 289 -3.37 -27.47 -9.36
C ASP A 289 -4.23 -27.23 -8.12
N THR A 290 -4.02 -28.04 -7.08
CA THR A 290 -4.78 -27.99 -5.84
C THR A 290 -4.01 -27.32 -4.71
N TRP A 291 -2.77 -26.88 -4.92
CA TRP A 291 -1.95 -26.28 -3.86
C TRP A 291 -2.64 -25.07 -3.22
N LEU A 292 -3.34 -24.26 -4.03
CA LEU A 292 -4.12 -23.11 -3.59
C LEU A 292 -5.46 -23.44 -2.91
N MET A 293 -5.86 -24.72 -2.81
CA MET A 293 -7.05 -25.07 -2.03
C MET A 293 -6.84 -24.90 -0.52
N ASP A 294 -5.58 -24.94 -0.07
CA ASP A 294 -5.21 -24.63 1.31
C ASP A 294 -5.10 -23.09 1.49
N ASP A 295 -5.82 -22.56 2.47
CA ASP A 295 -5.84 -21.13 2.79
C ASP A 295 -4.44 -20.61 3.19
N GLU A 296 -3.62 -21.40 3.88
CA GLU A 296 -2.27 -21.01 4.30
C GLU A 296 -1.30 -20.96 3.12
N ASN A 297 -1.40 -21.90 2.18
CA ASN A 297 -0.64 -21.84 0.92
C ASN A 297 -1.02 -20.59 0.11
N PHE A 298 -2.31 -20.26 0.05
CA PHE A 298 -2.75 -19.05 -0.65
C PHE A 298 -2.24 -17.78 0.05
N LYS A 299 -2.31 -17.72 1.39
CA LYS A 299 -1.72 -16.62 2.17
C LYS A 299 -0.22 -16.49 1.92
N GLN A 300 0.50 -17.61 1.85
CA GLN A 300 1.92 -17.62 1.54
C GLN A 300 2.21 -17.06 0.14
N LEU A 301 1.44 -17.47 -0.88
CA LEU A 301 1.55 -16.89 -2.22
C LEU A 301 1.22 -15.40 -2.21
N ALA A 302 0.13 -14.98 -1.55
CA ALA A 302 -0.27 -13.58 -1.46
C ALA A 302 0.78 -12.70 -0.76
N GLY A 303 1.47 -13.26 0.24
CA GLY A 303 2.61 -12.64 0.93
C GLY A 303 3.81 -12.35 0.02
N ALA A 304 4.03 -13.13 -1.03
CA ALA A 304 5.08 -12.85 -2.02
C ALA A 304 4.59 -12.08 -3.25
N LEU A 305 3.39 -12.41 -3.73
CA LEU A 305 2.83 -11.92 -4.98
C LEU A 305 2.15 -10.57 -4.78
N PHE A 306 1.00 -10.53 -4.11
CA PHE A 306 0.14 -9.34 -4.10
C PHE A 306 0.63 -8.25 -3.16
N ILE A 307 1.03 -8.60 -1.94
CA ILE A 307 1.43 -7.57 -0.94
C ILE A 307 2.66 -6.79 -1.45
N PRO A 308 3.76 -7.43 -1.88
CA PRO A 308 4.93 -6.70 -2.33
C PRO A 308 4.75 -5.96 -3.65
N THR A 309 3.96 -6.48 -4.61
CA THR A 309 3.71 -5.76 -5.87
C THR A 309 2.87 -4.51 -5.64
N PHE A 310 1.81 -4.58 -4.83
CA PHE A 310 0.92 -3.45 -4.58
C PHE A 310 1.60 -2.34 -3.76
N VAL A 311 2.41 -2.70 -2.77
CA VAL A 311 3.20 -1.71 -2.00
C VAL A 311 4.26 -1.05 -2.86
N ARG A 312 4.98 -1.81 -3.70
CA ARG A 312 5.95 -1.24 -4.64
C ARG A 312 5.28 -0.35 -5.68
N GLY A 313 4.08 -0.74 -6.11
CA GLY A 313 3.21 0.06 -6.96
C GLY A 313 2.64 1.32 -6.29
N ASP A 314 2.86 1.47 -4.98
CA ASP A 314 2.23 2.48 -4.11
C ASP A 314 0.70 2.56 -4.28
N TYR A 315 0.11 1.43 -4.68
CA TYR A 315 -1.29 1.31 -5.01
C TYR A 315 -2.12 1.00 -3.76
N HIS A 316 -1.60 0.11 -2.94
CA HIS A 316 -2.16 -0.23 -1.65
C HIS A 316 -1.09 -0.39 -0.58
N SER A 317 -1.44 -0.05 0.66
CA SER A 317 -0.62 -0.43 1.80
C SER A 317 -0.71 -1.94 2.09
N ILE A 318 0.20 -2.47 2.91
CA ILE A 318 0.17 -3.89 3.27
C ILE A 318 -1.12 -4.28 3.99
N ALA A 319 -1.67 -3.39 4.82
CA ALA A 319 -2.90 -3.64 5.57
C ALA A 319 -4.12 -3.67 4.63
N GLU A 320 -4.19 -2.75 3.68
CA GLU A 320 -5.27 -2.70 2.69
C GLU A 320 -5.29 -3.95 1.80
N THR A 321 -4.10 -4.46 1.46
CA THR A 321 -3.96 -5.67 0.64
C THR A 321 -4.33 -6.92 1.44
N ALA A 322 -3.85 -7.06 2.68
CA ALA A 322 -4.19 -8.21 3.52
C ALA A 322 -5.68 -8.25 3.90
N ALA A 323 -6.33 -7.11 4.07
CA ALA A 323 -7.80 -7.05 4.19
C ALA A 323 -8.49 -7.66 2.96
N GLY A 324 -7.98 -7.38 1.76
CA GLY A 324 -8.43 -8.01 0.51
C GLY A 324 -8.19 -9.52 0.46
N VAL A 325 -7.01 -9.98 0.89
CA VAL A 325 -6.70 -11.42 0.99
C VAL A 325 -7.68 -12.12 1.91
N HIS A 326 -7.90 -11.57 3.11
CA HIS A 326 -8.82 -12.13 4.09
C HIS A 326 -10.25 -12.20 3.57
N HIS A 327 -10.72 -11.11 2.94
CA HIS A 327 -12.04 -11.03 2.31
C HIS A 327 -12.22 -12.16 1.29
N TYR A 328 -11.26 -12.32 0.37
CA TYR A 328 -11.33 -13.37 -0.65
C TYR A 328 -11.40 -14.78 -0.04
N LEU A 329 -10.54 -15.10 0.93
CA LEU A 329 -10.52 -16.43 1.54
C LEU A 329 -11.82 -16.75 2.31
N ASN A 330 -12.39 -15.75 3.01
CA ASN A 330 -13.69 -15.92 3.67
C ASN A 330 -14.81 -16.17 2.66
N GLU A 331 -14.93 -15.32 1.63
CA GLU A 331 -15.98 -15.48 0.61
C GLU A 331 -15.82 -16.78 -0.18
N ARG A 332 -14.59 -17.18 -0.48
CA ARG A 332 -14.31 -18.45 -1.14
C ARG A 332 -14.82 -19.64 -0.32
N ALA A 333 -14.61 -19.62 1.00
CA ALA A 333 -15.12 -20.65 1.90
C ALA A 333 -16.66 -20.64 2.01
N ILE A 334 -17.27 -19.45 2.07
CA ILE A 334 -18.73 -19.29 2.04
C ILE A 334 -19.32 -19.88 0.75
N ASN A 335 -18.73 -19.54 -0.39
CA ASN A 335 -19.12 -20.07 -1.70
C ASN A 335 -18.93 -21.60 -1.81
N ALA A 336 -17.97 -22.16 -1.07
CA ALA A 336 -17.72 -23.60 -0.97
C ALA A 336 -18.66 -24.34 0.03
N HIS A 337 -19.77 -23.71 0.43
CA HIS A 337 -20.83 -24.23 1.30
C HIS A 337 -20.60 -24.14 2.81
N ASP A 338 -19.65 -23.33 3.28
CA ASP A 338 -19.61 -22.94 4.70
C ASP A 338 -20.57 -21.79 4.96
N THR A 339 -21.87 -22.12 5.09
CA THR A 339 -22.93 -21.12 5.31
C THR A 339 -22.91 -20.49 6.70
N THR A 340 -22.07 -20.99 7.61
CA THR A 340 -21.94 -20.46 8.97
C THR A 340 -20.86 -19.39 9.08
N ARG A 341 -19.90 -19.38 8.16
CA ARG A 341 -18.83 -18.38 8.12
C ARG A 341 -19.41 -17.03 7.75
N LYS A 342 -19.11 -16.02 8.58
CA LYS A 342 -19.37 -14.61 8.27
C LYS A 342 -18.08 -13.97 7.82
N ASN A 343 -18.20 -13.08 6.84
CA ASN A 343 -17.10 -12.24 6.42
C ASN A 343 -17.26 -10.86 7.06
N GLU A 344 -16.39 -10.57 8.02
CA GLU A 344 -16.44 -9.34 8.81
C GLU A 344 -15.22 -8.45 8.49
N PRO A 345 -15.36 -7.12 8.55
CA PRO A 345 -14.24 -6.21 8.31
C PRO A 345 -13.10 -6.46 9.29
N MET A 346 -11.92 -6.74 8.74
CA MET A 346 -10.70 -6.82 9.53
C MET A 346 -10.28 -5.41 9.98
N LYS A 347 -10.00 -5.25 11.28
CA LYS A 347 -9.44 -3.99 11.83
C LYS A 347 -8.04 -3.70 11.25
N PRO A 348 -7.64 -2.43 11.06
CA PRO A 348 -6.36 -2.07 10.44
C PRO A 348 -5.13 -2.74 11.05
N TYR A 349 -5.01 -2.73 12.38
CA TYR A 349 -3.87 -3.36 13.07
C TYR A 349 -3.78 -4.87 12.84
N ARG A 350 -4.94 -5.56 12.81
CA ARG A 350 -4.99 -6.99 12.52
C ARG A 350 -4.55 -7.26 11.08
N ALA A 351 -5.04 -6.47 10.12
CA ALA A 351 -4.64 -6.59 8.73
C ALA A 351 -3.16 -6.32 8.51
N PHE A 352 -2.61 -5.29 9.16
CA PHE A 352 -1.19 -5.00 9.17
C PHE A 352 -0.35 -6.17 9.72
N SER A 353 -0.76 -6.71 10.87
CA SER A 353 -0.06 -7.83 11.52
C SER A 353 -0.12 -9.11 10.68
N GLU A 354 -1.27 -9.38 10.07
CA GLU A 354 -1.47 -10.53 9.18
C GLU A 354 -0.64 -10.38 7.90
N ALA A 355 -0.59 -9.19 7.30
CA ALA A 355 0.24 -8.91 6.14
C ALA A 355 1.73 -9.21 6.39
N LEU A 356 2.26 -8.77 7.54
CA LEU A 356 3.64 -9.05 7.95
C LEU A 356 3.88 -10.55 8.14
N SER A 357 2.90 -11.28 8.70
CA SER A 357 2.96 -12.73 8.85
C SER A 357 3.02 -13.44 7.50
N MET A 358 2.13 -13.06 6.56
CA MET A 358 2.11 -13.62 5.21
C MET A 358 3.45 -13.40 4.49
N MET A 359 3.99 -12.17 4.53
CA MET A 359 5.30 -11.85 3.95
C MET A 359 6.43 -12.65 4.59
N THR A 360 6.41 -12.85 5.92
CA THR A 360 7.41 -13.65 6.64
C THR A 360 7.37 -15.11 6.19
N GLN A 361 6.18 -15.72 6.12
CA GLN A 361 6.01 -17.10 5.66
C GLN A 361 6.41 -17.28 4.19
N ALA A 362 6.18 -16.26 3.37
CA ALA A 362 6.51 -16.24 1.96
C ALA A 362 8.01 -16.10 1.67
N ALA A 363 8.82 -15.70 2.67
CA ALA A 363 10.27 -15.56 2.54
C ALA A 363 11.01 -16.90 2.58
N THR A 364 12.14 -16.97 1.89
CA THR A 364 13.03 -18.14 1.94
C THR A 364 13.52 -18.42 3.38
N PRO A 365 13.48 -19.69 3.83
CA PRO A 365 14.03 -20.08 5.13
C PRO A 365 15.56 -20.22 5.10
N LYS A 366 16.20 -19.95 3.96
CA LYS A 366 17.64 -20.07 3.79
C LYS A 366 18.36 -18.77 4.18
N LYS A 367 19.62 -18.91 4.56
CA LYS A 367 20.56 -17.78 4.62
C LYS A 367 20.88 -17.32 3.20
N LEU A 368 21.11 -16.02 3.01
CA LEU A 368 21.49 -15.48 1.71
C LEU A 368 22.99 -15.66 1.46
N HIS A 369 23.80 -15.60 2.52
CA HIS A 369 25.24 -15.80 2.47
C HIS A 369 25.71 -16.75 3.59
N GLU A 370 26.81 -17.48 3.35
CA GLU A 370 27.38 -18.45 4.29
C GLU A 370 27.79 -17.85 5.65
N GLY A 371 27.94 -16.53 5.73
CA GLY A 371 28.28 -15.79 6.96
C GLY A 371 27.09 -15.15 7.70
N ASP A 372 25.86 -15.26 7.18
CA ASP A 372 24.72 -14.60 7.83
C ASP A 372 24.37 -15.28 9.16
N ALA A 373 24.05 -14.47 10.18
CA ALA A 373 23.65 -14.99 11.49
C ALA A 373 22.26 -15.65 11.44
N LEU A 374 21.35 -15.05 10.67
CA LEU A 374 19.94 -15.45 10.55
C LEU A 374 19.63 -15.84 9.10
N SER A 375 18.68 -16.75 8.92
CA SER A 375 18.00 -16.90 7.62
C SER A 375 17.24 -15.62 7.25
N LEU A 376 16.90 -15.48 5.97
CA LEU A 376 16.11 -14.32 5.55
C LEU A 376 14.75 -14.26 6.26
N ARG A 377 14.08 -15.40 6.40
CA ARG A 377 12.80 -15.51 7.13
C ARG A 377 12.91 -15.03 8.58
N GLU A 378 13.96 -15.43 9.30
CA GLU A 378 14.18 -15.00 10.68
C GLU A 378 14.46 -13.49 10.77
N ALA A 379 15.27 -12.95 9.86
CA ALA A 379 15.55 -11.51 9.81
C ALA A 379 14.29 -10.68 9.50
N ILE A 380 13.44 -11.16 8.58
CA ILE A 380 12.14 -10.55 8.29
C ILE A 380 11.22 -10.65 9.50
N SER A 381 11.16 -11.79 10.18
CA SER A 381 10.34 -11.96 11.38
C SER A 381 10.71 -10.96 12.47
N GLN A 382 12.01 -10.75 12.73
CA GLN A 382 12.46 -9.77 13.72
C GLN A 382 12.01 -8.35 13.35
N ARG A 383 12.20 -7.94 12.09
CA ARG A 383 11.77 -6.61 11.61
C ARG A 383 10.25 -6.44 11.58
N ALA A 384 9.52 -7.50 11.28
CA ALA A 384 8.07 -7.51 11.34
C ALA A 384 7.58 -7.27 12.79
N ASP A 385 8.22 -7.91 13.77
CA ASP A 385 7.86 -7.74 15.18
C ASP A 385 8.25 -6.35 15.70
N GLU A 386 9.39 -5.79 15.28
CA GLU A 386 9.75 -4.40 15.52
C GLU A 386 8.69 -3.43 14.97
N ALA A 387 8.25 -3.62 13.72
CA ALA A 387 7.22 -2.79 13.11
C ALA A 387 5.87 -2.88 13.85
N LYS A 388 5.47 -4.08 14.29
CA LYS A 388 4.26 -4.27 15.12
C LYS A 388 4.36 -3.54 16.46
N GLN A 389 5.52 -3.62 17.12
CA GLN A 389 5.76 -2.92 18.38
C GLN A 389 5.75 -1.40 18.20
N GLN A 390 6.31 -0.89 17.10
CA GLN A 390 6.27 0.54 16.76
C GLN A 390 4.82 1.02 16.57
N VAL A 391 4.00 0.27 15.82
CA VAL A 391 2.57 0.57 15.68
C VAL A 391 1.85 0.57 17.04
N GLN A 392 2.12 -0.41 17.89
CA GLN A 392 1.55 -0.45 19.25
C GLN A 392 1.97 0.75 20.10
N ARG A 393 3.20 1.25 19.96
CA ARG A 393 3.66 2.48 20.64
C ARG A 393 2.96 3.72 20.10
N VAL A 394 2.58 3.77 18.83
CA VAL A 394 1.77 4.86 18.27
C VAL A 394 0.35 4.83 18.85
N MET A 395 -0.24 3.64 18.96
CA MET A 395 -1.57 3.46 19.55
C MET A 395 -1.61 3.74 21.06
N HIS A 396 -0.51 3.43 21.76
CA HIS A 396 -0.37 3.55 23.20
C HIS A 396 0.97 4.24 23.56
N PRO A 397 1.08 5.55 23.34
CA PRO A 397 2.31 6.27 23.64
C PRO A 397 2.61 6.21 25.14
N PRO A 398 3.86 5.95 25.55
CA PRO A 398 4.21 5.89 26.97
C PRO A 398 3.90 7.22 27.67
N LEU A 399 3.51 7.14 28.95
CA LEU A 399 3.11 8.29 29.77
C LEU A 399 4.20 9.39 29.84
N SER A 400 5.48 9.03 29.73
CA SER A 400 6.59 9.99 29.72
C SER A 400 6.60 10.86 28.47
N THR A 401 6.31 10.30 27.29
CA THR A 401 6.16 11.05 26.03
C THR A 401 4.96 11.99 26.09
N GLN A 402 3.85 11.59 26.71
CA GLN A 402 2.69 12.47 26.88
C GLN A 402 2.98 13.66 27.80
N ALA A 403 3.81 13.46 28.85
CA ALA A 403 4.21 14.51 29.78
C ALA A 403 5.19 15.52 29.14
N ASP A 404 6.19 15.03 28.40
CA ASP A 404 7.13 15.87 27.65
C ASP A 404 6.43 16.63 26.51
N GLU A 405 5.44 16.01 25.86
CA GLU A 405 4.62 16.64 24.82
C GLU A 405 3.67 17.70 25.37
N ALA A 406 3.03 17.45 26.52
CA ALA A 406 2.23 18.46 27.22
C ALA A 406 3.07 19.64 27.72
N ALA A 407 4.35 19.43 28.00
CA ALA A 407 5.30 20.50 28.32
C ALA A 407 5.73 21.27 27.06
N LEU A 408 5.96 20.58 25.94
CA LEU A 408 6.33 21.20 24.66
C LEU A 408 5.17 22.04 24.08
N LEU A 409 3.94 21.53 24.09
CA LEU A 409 2.73 22.26 23.69
C LEU A 409 2.49 23.49 24.56
N ARG A 410 2.67 23.39 25.88
CA ARG A 410 2.62 24.56 26.78
C ARG A 410 3.69 25.59 26.46
N THR A 411 4.90 25.15 26.10
CA THR A 411 6.00 26.03 25.71
C THR A 411 5.74 26.71 24.36
N GLN A 412 5.18 25.99 23.39
CA GLN A 412 4.82 26.54 22.08
C GLN A 412 3.64 27.51 22.18
N GLN A 413 2.60 27.18 22.96
CA GLN A 413 1.49 28.09 23.24
C GLN A 413 1.97 29.35 23.99
N SER A 414 2.88 29.19 24.96
CA SER A 414 3.51 30.34 25.65
C SER A 414 4.34 31.21 24.71
N THR A 415 5.02 30.60 23.74
CA THR A 415 5.83 31.33 22.75
C THR A 415 4.93 32.07 21.75
N ALA A 416 3.90 31.41 21.23
CA ALA A 416 2.91 32.03 20.35
C ALA A 416 2.16 33.18 21.04
N PHE A 417 1.80 33.01 22.32
CA PHE A 417 1.20 34.06 23.13
C PHE A 417 2.15 35.25 23.31
N ARG A 418 3.44 35.02 23.59
CA ARG A 418 4.45 36.09 23.70
C ARG A 418 4.70 36.81 22.38
N VAL A 419 4.67 36.11 21.25
CA VAL A 419 4.79 36.71 19.91
C VAL A 419 3.57 37.56 19.58
N ALA A 420 2.36 37.08 19.90
CA ALA A 420 1.14 37.87 19.75
C ALA A 420 1.13 39.12 20.66
N LEU A 421 1.64 39.02 21.89
CA LEU A 421 1.79 40.14 22.82
C LEU A 421 2.85 41.15 22.38
N ALA A 422 3.92 40.70 21.71
CA ALA A 422 4.93 41.58 21.12
C ALA A 422 4.38 42.32 19.90
N ALA A 423 3.62 41.64 19.04
CA ALA A 423 2.95 42.26 17.90
C ALA A 423 1.91 43.31 18.33
N LEU A 424 1.17 43.06 19.42
CA LEU A 424 0.25 44.03 20.01
C LEU A 424 0.93 45.23 20.67
N LYS A 425 2.22 45.12 21.05
CA LYS A 425 3.02 46.24 21.57
C LYS A 425 3.63 47.09 20.47
N GLU A 426 3.96 46.51 19.32
CA GLU A 426 4.46 47.26 18.16
C GLU A 426 3.37 48.09 17.47
N ASP A 427 2.09 47.77 17.68
CA ASP A 427 0.95 48.58 17.22
C ASP A 427 0.60 49.75 18.17
N ASP A 428 1.20 49.82 19.37
CA ASP A 428 0.91 50.85 20.39
C ASP A 428 2.02 51.92 20.51
N ASP A 429 3.14 51.77 19.80
CA ASP A 429 4.22 52.78 19.73
C ASP A 429 3.93 53.91 18.70
N GLY A 430 2.65 54.13 18.44
CA GLY A 430 2.12 55.06 17.44
C GLY A 430 1.43 56.30 18.00
N GLU A 431 1.48 56.61 19.29
CA GLU A 431 1.13 57.95 19.80
C GLU A 431 2.07 58.45 20.89
N ASP A 432 2.77 59.52 20.52
CA ASP A 432 3.58 60.40 21.35
C ASP A 432 2.69 61.04 22.43
N PHE A 433 2.71 60.50 23.65
CA PHE A 433 2.26 61.20 24.85
C PHE A 433 3.45 61.42 25.79
N SER A 434 3.99 62.62 25.68
CA SER A 434 4.83 63.26 26.66
C SER A 434 4.14 63.40 28.02
N GLU A 435 4.96 63.26 29.07
CA GLU A 435 4.76 63.67 30.48
C GLU A 435 3.99 62.72 31.42
N GLY A 436 4.70 62.31 32.48
CA GLY A 436 4.12 62.42 33.82
C GLY A 436 4.07 61.13 34.66
N GLU A 437 5.04 61.04 35.57
CA GLU A 437 4.90 60.50 36.93
C GLU A 437 5.10 58.99 37.19
N SER A 438 5.98 58.79 38.16
CA SER A 438 6.38 57.57 38.86
C SER A 438 5.23 56.84 39.52
N PHE A 439 5.25 55.50 39.57
CA PHE A 439 4.91 54.75 40.79
C PHE A 439 5.61 53.38 40.84
N SER A 440 5.86 52.98 42.09
CA SER A 440 6.73 51.91 42.59
C SER A 440 6.15 50.49 42.54
N ASP A 441 7.04 49.53 42.76
CA ASP A 441 6.83 48.12 43.17
C ASP A 441 5.48 47.81 43.83
N SER A 442 4.81 46.73 43.39
CA SER A 442 4.28 45.65 44.25
C SER A 442 3.41 44.62 43.50
N GLU A 443 3.47 43.39 44.02
CA GLU A 443 2.44 42.34 44.03
C GLU A 443 2.29 41.30 42.89
N GLU A 444 3.04 40.20 43.10
CA GLU A 444 2.51 38.85 43.40
C GLU A 444 0.98 38.61 43.51
N SER A 445 0.58 37.44 42.97
CA SER A 445 -0.63 36.64 43.26
C SER A 445 -1.93 37.14 42.61
N LEU A 446 -2.56 36.40 41.70
CA LEU A 446 -3.59 35.36 41.90
C LEU A 446 -4.19 35.14 40.48
N LEU A 447 -4.44 33.96 39.93
CA LEU A 447 -5.36 32.94 40.40
C LEU A 447 -5.19 31.67 39.55
N ILE A 448 -5.05 30.55 40.26
CA ILE A 448 -5.45 29.23 39.80
C ILE A 448 -6.99 29.19 39.84
N ARG A 449 -7.62 28.83 38.71
CA ARG A 449 -8.77 27.92 38.67
C ARG A 449 -8.77 27.17 37.36
#